data_AF-A0A537E7Q0-F1
#
_entry.id   AF-A0A537E7Q0-F1
#
_cell.length_a   1.000
_cell.length_b   1.000
_cell.length_c   1.000
_cell.angle_alpha   90.00
_cell.angle_beta   90.00
_cell.angle_gamma   90.00
#
_symmetry.space_group_name_H-M   'P 1'
#
loop_
_entity.id
_entity.type
_entity.pdbx_description
1 polymer ?
#
loop_
_entity_poly.entity_id
_entity_poly.type
_entity_poly.pdbx_seq_one_letter_code
_entity_poly.pdbx_strand_id
1 'polypeptide(L)'
;MWPTKISCRGRGYRIRASDEVAFITAEYLNGIVANIELSWLDYEKRRDVTVVGSDGVAKLDCLDQKLVVQRPDKTEPVSVIPSNTLGAEILHFADCVEQNRRSVTYTNLANGAIGAGVVRLLEASKKSLYEERNVQVQRPESIEMTADPPAHKGFWKLAN
;
A
#
# COMPACT_ATOMS: atom_id res chain seq x y z
N MET A 1 -8.84 7.13 4.95
CA MET A 1 -8.28 8.51 4.92
C MET A 1 -6.98 8.45 4.15
N TRP A 2 -6.67 9.43 3.29
CA TRP A 2 -5.43 9.47 2.48
C TRP A 2 -4.50 10.58 2.98
N PRO A 3 -3.16 10.46 2.82
CA PRO A 3 -2.23 11.55 3.08
C PRO A 3 -2.60 12.80 2.29
N THR A 4 -2.42 13.97 2.90
CA THR A 4 -2.71 15.28 2.30
C THR A 4 -1.46 16.01 1.84
N LYS A 5 -0.30 15.67 2.41
CA LYS A 5 0.97 16.31 2.05
C LYS A 5 2.09 15.26 2.03
N ILE A 6 2.98 15.37 1.06
CA ILE A 6 4.10 14.45 0.84
C ILE A 6 5.38 15.26 0.73
N SER A 7 6.44 14.77 1.38
CA SER A 7 7.83 15.15 1.14
C SER A 7 8.60 13.91 0.72
N CYS A 8 9.40 14.00 -0.33
CA CYS A 8 10.17 12.87 -0.83
C CYS A 8 11.60 13.32 -1.16
N ARG A 9 12.58 12.53 -0.75
CA ARG A 9 13.96 12.62 -1.23
C ARG A 9 14.42 11.27 -1.70
N GLY A 10 15.17 11.21 -2.78
CA GLY A 10 15.73 9.97 -3.29
C GLY A 10 16.97 10.23 -4.11
N ARG A 11 17.69 9.15 -4.43
CA ARG A 11 18.89 9.23 -5.25
C ARG A 11 19.23 7.89 -5.90
N GLY A 12 19.70 7.95 -7.14
CA GLY A 12 20.42 6.85 -7.79
C GLY A 12 21.92 6.92 -7.52
N TYR A 13 22.56 5.78 -7.25
CA TYR A 13 24.01 5.71 -6.99
C TYR A 13 24.76 4.89 -8.05
N ARG A 14 24.23 3.73 -8.45
CA ARG A 14 24.79 2.84 -9.46
C ARG A 14 24.29 3.19 -10.86
N ILE A 15 23.02 3.56 -11.00
CA ILE A 15 22.36 3.87 -12.27
C ILE A 15 21.81 5.30 -12.21
N ARG A 16 22.24 6.17 -13.14
CA ARG A 16 21.83 7.59 -13.16
C ARG A 16 20.35 7.81 -13.50
N ALA A 17 19.70 6.83 -14.12
CA ALA A 17 18.33 6.96 -14.63
C ALA A 17 17.23 6.53 -13.62
N SER A 18 17.59 6.05 -12.44
CA SER A 18 16.62 5.54 -11.46
C SER A 18 17.03 5.88 -10.04
N ASP A 19 16.05 6.26 -9.21
CA ASP A 19 16.23 6.41 -7.77
C ASP A 19 16.35 5.02 -7.13
N GLU A 20 17.49 4.74 -6.50
CA GLU A 20 17.76 3.46 -5.85
C GLU A 20 17.46 3.48 -4.36
N VAL A 21 17.45 4.66 -3.76
CA VAL A 21 16.95 4.90 -2.40
C VAL A 21 15.93 6.01 -2.41
N ALA A 22 14.93 5.91 -1.53
CA ALA A 22 13.94 6.96 -1.32
C ALA A 22 13.50 7.02 0.15
N PHE A 23 13.28 8.25 0.62
CA PHE A 23 12.74 8.59 1.94
C PHE A 23 11.51 9.46 1.71
N ILE A 24 10.35 8.97 2.14
CA ILE A 24 9.06 9.62 1.93
C ILE A 24 8.42 9.89 3.29
N THR A 25 8.07 11.15 3.53
CA THR A 25 7.26 11.58 4.67
C THR A 25 5.87 11.93 4.17
N ALA A 26 4.86 11.20 4.64
CA ALA A 26 3.45 11.38 4.31
C ALA A 26 2.67 11.87 5.52
N GLU A 27 2.05 13.04 5.40
CA GLU A 27 1.29 13.68 6.48
C GLU A 27 -0.21 13.59 6.20
N TYR A 28 -0.97 13.21 7.22
CA TYR A 28 -2.43 13.10 7.21
C TYR A 28 -3.05 14.30 7.91
N LEU A 29 -4.29 14.65 7.54
CA LEU A 29 -5.00 15.79 8.11
C LEU A 29 -5.22 15.69 9.64
N ASN A 30 -5.28 14.48 10.19
CA ASN A 30 -5.43 14.25 11.63
C ASN A 30 -4.10 14.27 12.40
N GLY A 31 -3.00 14.69 11.76
CA GLY A 31 -1.67 14.79 12.38
C GLY A 31 -0.87 13.48 12.39
N ILE A 32 -1.41 12.37 11.87
CA ILE A 32 -0.61 11.15 11.66
C ILE A 32 0.46 11.42 10.62
N VAL A 33 1.68 10.93 10.87
CA VAL A 33 2.80 10.98 9.93
C VAL A 33 3.28 9.56 9.67
N ALA A 34 3.39 9.20 8.39
CA ALA A 34 4.03 7.96 7.96
C ALA A 34 5.39 8.28 7.34
N ASN A 35 6.43 7.63 7.85
CA ASN A 35 7.76 7.68 7.26
C ASN A 35 8.02 6.36 6.53
N ILE A 36 8.45 6.44 5.28
CA ILE A 36 8.68 5.29 4.41
C ILE A 36 10.11 5.38 3.90
N GLU A 37 10.86 4.30 4.09
CA GLU A 37 12.22 4.15 3.61
C GLU A 37 12.27 2.98 2.62
N LEU A 38 12.93 3.21 1.49
CA LEU A 38 13.09 2.24 0.42
C LEU A 38 14.55 2.25 -0.01
N SER A 39 15.16 1.06 -0.11
CA SER A 39 16.54 0.91 -0.55
C SER A 39 16.71 -0.36 -1.40
N TRP A 40 17.19 -0.18 -2.62
CA TRP A 40 17.70 -1.25 -3.48
C TRP A 40 19.19 -1.56 -3.22
N LEU A 41 19.83 -0.80 -2.33
CA LEU A 41 21.24 -0.91 -2.01
C LEU A 41 21.49 -1.73 -0.74
N ASP A 42 20.46 -1.95 0.05
CA ASP A 42 20.55 -2.75 1.27
C ASP A 42 20.84 -4.21 0.92
N TYR A 43 21.89 -4.76 1.53
CA TYR A 43 22.24 -6.18 1.39
C TYR A 43 21.27 -7.09 2.13
N GLU A 44 20.65 -6.58 3.21
CA GLU A 44 19.68 -7.30 4.01
C GLU A 44 18.27 -7.08 3.43
N LYS A 45 17.58 -8.17 3.10
CA LYS A 45 16.16 -8.09 2.73
C LYS A 45 15.35 -7.80 3.98
N ARG A 46 14.77 -6.59 4.06
CA ARG A 46 13.96 -6.12 5.18
C ARG A 46 12.57 -5.69 4.69
N ARG A 47 11.52 -6.04 5.44
CA ARG A 47 10.16 -5.52 5.22
C ARG A 47 9.48 -5.38 6.56
N ASP A 48 9.59 -4.20 7.14
CA ASP A 48 9.09 -3.94 8.49
C ASP A 48 7.97 -2.90 8.46
N VAL A 49 7.02 -3.05 9.38
CA VAL A 49 6.02 -2.02 9.66
C VAL A 49 6.05 -1.72 11.16
N THR A 50 6.26 -0.45 11.50
CA THR A 50 6.18 0.02 12.89
C THR A 50 5.05 1.02 13.03
N VAL A 51 4.16 0.78 14.01
CA VAL A 51 3.07 1.69 14.36
C VAL A 51 3.28 2.16 15.78
N VAL A 52 3.39 3.48 15.95
CA VAL A 52 3.53 4.12 17.26
C VAL A 52 2.18 4.75 17.63
N GLY A 53 1.62 4.32 18.76
CA GLY A 53 0.41 4.87 19.34
C GLY A 53 0.70 5.52 20.70
N SER A 54 -0.35 6.05 21.35
CA SER A 54 -0.24 6.66 22.68
C SER A 54 0.22 5.67 23.76
N ASP A 55 -0.21 4.42 23.65
CA ASP A 55 -0.09 3.42 24.73
C ASP A 55 0.98 2.36 24.42
N GLY A 56 1.66 2.46 23.27
CA GLY A 56 2.68 1.50 22.86
C GLY A 56 3.07 1.55 21.39
N VAL A 57 3.95 0.63 21.03
CA VAL A 57 4.52 0.48 19.69
C VAL A 57 4.30 -0.96 19.22
N ALA A 58 3.71 -1.13 18.05
CA ALA A 58 3.62 -2.41 17.36
C ALA A 58 4.71 -2.49 16.29
N LYS A 59 5.48 -3.58 16.29
CA LYS A 59 6.52 -3.86 15.29
C LYS A 59 6.20 -5.18 14.59
N LEU A 60 6.02 -5.11 13.29
CA LEU A 60 5.75 -6.26 12.43
C LEU A 60 6.95 -6.50 11.53
N ASP A 61 7.55 -7.67 11.64
CA ASP A 61 8.42 -8.23 10.61
C ASP A 61 7.53 -8.96 9.60
N CYS A 62 7.43 -8.42 8.39
CA CYS A 62 6.56 -8.97 7.35
C CYS A 62 7.18 -10.17 6.64
N LEU A 63 8.50 -10.39 6.73
CA LEU A 63 9.14 -11.55 6.12
C LEU A 63 8.93 -12.79 6.98
N ASP A 64 9.19 -12.65 8.28
CA ASP A 64 9.02 -13.73 9.25
C ASP A 64 7.58 -13.83 9.78
N GLN A 65 6.72 -12.87 9.45
CA GLN A 65 5.34 -12.75 9.94
C GLN A 65 5.26 -12.76 11.48
N LYS A 66 6.16 -12.01 12.12
CA LYS A 66 6.26 -11.88 13.58
C LYS A 66 5.81 -10.49 14.02
N LEU A 67 4.87 -10.46 14.96
CA LEU A 67 4.37 -9.22 15.56
C LEU A 67 4.81 -9.14 17.02
N VAL A 68 5.35 -7.99 17.41
CA VAL A 68 5.70 -7.66 18.80
C VAL A 68 5.02 -6.36 19.18
N VAL A 69 4.40 -6.33 20.35
CA VAL A 69 3.82 -5.11 20.94
C VAL A 69 4.65 -4.71 22.16
N GLN A 70 5.08 -3.45 22.17
CA GLN A 70 5.87 -2.85 23.23
C GLN A 70 5.02 -1.79 23.92
N ARG A 71 4.80 -1.95 25.23
CA ARG A 71 4.19 -0.98 26.14
C ARG A 71 5.26 -0.55 27.16
N PRO A 72 5.05 0.54 27.94
CA PRO A 72 6.06 1.03 28.88
C PRO A 72 6.56 -0.01 29.89
N ASP A 73 5.70 -0.95 30.28
CA ASP A 73 5.95 -1.99 31.28
C ASP A 73 6.34 -3.35 30.68
N LYS A 74 5.98 -3.61 29.42
CA LYS A 74 6.06 -4.95 28.84
C LYS A 74 6.31 -4.93 27.34
N THR A 75 7.18 -5.83 26.89
CA THR A 75 7.27 -6.22 25.48
C THR A 75 6.80 -7.66 25.35
N GLU A 76 5.83 -7.90 24.46
CA GLU A 76 5.28 -9.22 24.26
C GLU A 76 5.09 -9.56 22.78
N PRO A 77 5.41 -10.79 22.36
CA PRO A 77 5.05 -11.27 21.04
C PRO A 77 3.53 -11.45 20.97
N VAL A 78 2.94 -11.08 19.84
CA VAL A 78 1.55 -11.38 19.50
C VAL A 78 1.54 -12.57 18.55
N SER A 79 0.72 -13.56 18.86
CA SER A 79 0.57 -14.74 17.99
C SER A 79 -0.05 -14.31 16.65
N VAL A 80 0.70 -14.51 15.58
CA VAL A 80 0.26 -14.32 14.20
C VAL A 80 0.22 -15.71 13.56
N ILE A 81 -0.84 -15.98 12.80
CA ILE A 81 -0.93 -17.19 11.98
C ILE A 81 -0.25 -16.86 10.65
N PRO A 82 0.92 -17.45 10.33
CA PRO A 82 1.57 -17.19 9.06
C PRO A 82 0.68 -17.64 7.92
N SER A 83 0.63 -16.84 6.86
CA SER A 83 -0.15 -17.12 5.66
C SER A 83 0.73 -17.13 4.42
N ASN A 84 0.26 -17.84 3.39
CA ASN A 84 0.73 -17.61 2.03
C ASN A 84 0.02 -16.34 1.52
N THR A 85 0.69 -15.19 1.61
CA THR A 85 0.07 -13.88 1.32
C THR A 85 -0.49 -13.79 -0.10
N LEU A 86 0.26 -14.30 -1.09
CA LEU A 86 -0.20 -14.34 -2.49
C LEU A 86 -1.38 -15.31 -2.67
N GLY A 87 -1.30 -16.48 -2.02
CA GLY A 87 -2.41 -17.44 -2.02
C GLY A 87 -3.68 -16.85 -1.42
N ALA A 88 -3.57 -16.16 -0.28
CA ALA A 88 -4.68 -15.49 0.38
C ALA A 88 -5.28 -14.38 -0.49
N GLU A 89 -4.46 -13.60 -1.19
CA GLU A 89 -4.92 -12.57 -2.13
C GLU A 89 -5.67 -13.16 -3.33
N ILE A 90 -5.17 -14.24 -3.93
CA ILE A 90 -5.82 -14.93 -5.05
C ILE A 90 -7.17 -15.53 -4.62
N LEU A 91 -7.22 -16.17 -3.45
CA LEU A 91 -8.46 -16.72 -2.90
C LEU A 91 -9.47 -15.61 -2.61
N HIS A 92 -9.03 -14.50 -1.99
CA HIS A 92 -9.87 -13.33 -1.75
C HIS A 92 -10.44 -12.75 -3.03
N PHE A 93 -9.65 -12.68 -4.10
CA PHE A 93 -10.12 -12.24 -5.42
C PHE A 93 -11.20 -13.19 -5.98
N ALA A 94 -10.96 -14.50 -5.95
CA ALA A 94 -11.94 -15.49 -6.43
C ALA A 94 -13.25 -15.42 -5.62
N ASP A 95 -13.14 -15.27 -4.29
CA ASP A 95 -14.29 -15.12 -3.39
C ASP A 95 -15.10 -13.86 -3.72
N CYS A 96 -14.43 -12.72 -3.98
CA CYS A 96 -15.12 -11.50 -4.42
C CYS A 96 -15.90 -11.72 -5.73
N VAL A 97 -15.30 -12.41 -6.71
CA VAL A 97 -15.97 -12.70 -8.00
C VAL A 97 -17.19 -13.59 -7.81
N GLU A 98 -17.08 -14.64 -7.00
CA GLU A 98 -18.19 -15.56 -6.73
C GLU A 98 -19.31 -14.89 -5.92
N GLN A 99 -18.96 -14.09 -4.90
CA GLN A 99 -19.94 -13.34 -4.10
C GLN A 99 -20.67 -12.30 -4.97
N ASN A 100 -19.94 -11.59 -5.84
CA ASN A 100 -20.52 -10.66 -6.80
C ASN A 100 -21.49 -11.35 -7.77
N ARG A 101 -21.13 -12.53 -8.30
CA ARG A 101 -22.03 -13.33 -9.18
C ARG A 101 -23.32 -13.73 -8.47
N ARG A 102 -23.25 -13.99 -7.16
CA ARG A 102 -24.39 -14.36 -6.32
C ARG A 102 -25.17 -13.16 -5.78
N SER A 103 -24.79 -11.93 -6.14
CA SER A 103 -25.36 -10.69 -5.60
C SER A 103 -25.29 -10.61 -4.06
N VAL A 104 -24.29 -11.25 -3.47
CA VAL A 104 -24.00 -11.19 -2.03
C VAL A 104 -23.10 -10.01 -1.76
N THR A 105 -23.34 -9.26 -0.68
CA THR A 105 -22.45 -8.16 -0.28
C THR A 105 -21.09 -8.69 0.15
N TYR A 106 -20.02 -8.05 -0.32
CA TYR A 106 -18.64 -8.41 -0.02
C TYR A 106 -17.78 -7.17 0.18
N THR A 107 -16.61 -7.31 0.80
CA THR A 107 -15.63 -6.24 0.93
C THR A 107 -14.43 -6.53 0.04
N ASN A 108 -14.26 -5.74 -1.02
CA ASN A 108 -13.03 -5.80 -1.81
C ASN A 108 -11.92 -4.96 -1.15
N LEU A 109 -10.98 -5.66 -0.50
CA LEU A 109 -9.83 -5.08 0.18
C LEU A 109 -8.80 -4.43 -0.77
N ALA A 110 -8.77 -4.82 -2.05
CA ALA A 110 -7.81 -4.36 -3.05
C ALA A 110 -8.53 -3.85 -4.31
N ASN A 111 -9.46 -2.91 -4.14
CA ASN A 111 -10.24 -2.35 -5.23
C ASN A 111 -9.51 -1.25 -6.02
N GLY A 112 -10.06 -0.87 -7.17
CA GLY A 112 -9.47 0.14 -8.06
C GLY A 112 -9.34 1.53 -7.43
N ALA A 113 -10.23 1.92 -6.50
CA ALA A 113 -10.15 3.22 -5.83
C ALA A 113 -8.93 3.29 -4.89
N ILE A 114 -8.61 2.17 -4.22
CA ILE A 114 -7.36 2.03 -3.44
C ILE A 114 -6.15 2.14 -4.36
N GLY A 115 -6.14 1.38 -5.47
CA GLY A 115 -5.06 1.43 -6.46
C GLY A 115 -4.81 2.84 -7.01
N ALA A 116 -5.86 3.55 -7.42
CA ALA A 116 -5.77 4.93 -7.90
C ALA A 116 -5.25 5.90 -6.83
N GLY A 117 -5.56 5.66 -5.56
CA GLY A 117 -5.00 6.43 -4.45
C GLY A 117 -3.50 6.20 -4.27
N VAL A 118 -3.05 4.94 -4.35
CA VAL A 118 -1.62 4.60 -4.28
C VAL A 118 -0.85 5.28 -5.41
N VAL A 119 -1.34 5.19 -6.65
CA VAL A 119 -0.71 5.83 -7.81
C VAL A 119 -0.57 7.34 -7.60
N ARG A 120 -1.61 8.02 -7.12
CA ARG A 120 -1.54 9.46 -6.83
C ARG A 120 -0.50 9.82 -5.78
N LEU A 121 -0.34 8.99 -4.74
CA LEU A 121 0.73 9.19 -3.75
C LEU A 121 2.12 9.02 -4.38
N LEU A 122 2.30 8.04 -5.26
CA LEU A 122 3.57 7.82 -5.97
C LEU A 122 3.88 8.99 -6.92
N GLU A 123 2.89 9.52 -7.63
CA GLU A 123 3.03 10.71 -8.46
C GLU A 123 3.41 11.94 -7.64
N ALA A 124 2.72 12.17 -6.52
CA ALA A 124 3.04 13.26 -5.60
C ALA A 124 4.45 13.11 -4.99
N SER A 125 4.87 11.89 -4.68
CA SER A 125 6.22 11.58 -4.16
C SER A 125 7.28 11.87 -5.22
N LYS A 126 7.09 11.44 -6.47
CA LYS A 126 7.99 11.77 -7.58
C LYS A 126 8.06 13.28 -7.82
N LYS A 127 6.91 13.96 -7.84
CA LYS A 127 6.86 15.42 -7.99
C LYS A 127 7.63 16.12 -6.87
N SER A 128 7.45 15.69 -5.62
CA SER A 128 8.17 16.23 -4.46
C SER A 128 9.68 16.03 -4.57
N LEU A 129 10.11 14.86 -5.06
CA LEU A 129 11.51 14.54 -5.30
C LEU A 129 12.12 15.47 -6.36
N TYR A 130 11.44 15.66 -7.51
CA TYR A 130 11.95 16.51 -8.59
C TYR A 130 11.95 18.00 -8.25
N GLU A 131 10.94 18.48 -7.52
CA GLU A 131 10.81 19.89 -7.16
C GLU A 131 11.52 20.24 -5.83
N GLU A 132 12.14 19.24 -5.19
CA GLU A 132 12.85 19.36 -3.90
C GLU A 132 12.04 20.07 -2.80
N ARG A 133 10.72 19.84 -2.76
CA ARG A 133 9.80 20.52 -1.84
C ARG A 133 8.61 19.65 -1.46
N ASN A 134 7.88 20.09 -0.44
CA ASN A 134 6.62 19.45 -0.05
C ASN A 134 5.53 19.67 -1.11
N VAL A 135 4.78 18.61 -1.42
CA VAL A 135 3.68 18.60 -2.38
C VAL A 135 2.38 18.28 -1.67
N GLN A 136 1.33 19.06 -1.95
CA GLN A 136 -0.02 18.75 -1.51
C GLN A 136 -0.61 17.66 -2.42
N VAL A 137 -1.19 16.62 -1.81
CA VAL A 137 -1.87 15.55 -2.52
C VAL A 137 -3.29 15.99 -2.79
N GLN A 138 -3.64 16.17 -4.06
CA GLN A 138 -5.00 16.51 -4.43
C GLN A 138 -5.94 15.35 -4.12
N ARG A 139 -7.00 15.64 -3.37
CA ARG A 139 -8.11 14.71 -3.18
C ARG A 139 -8.93 14.70 -4.47
N PRO A 140 -9.29 13.55 -5.04
CA PRO A 140 -10.21 13.54 -6.16
C PRO A 140 -11.56 14.00 -5.63
N GLU A 141 -12.26 14.79 -6.42
CA GLU A 141 -13.71 14.74 -6.38
C GLU A 141 -14.11 13.30 -6.68
N SER A 142 -15.02 12.74 -5.89
CA SER A 142 -15.48 11.37 -6.09
C SER A 142 -16.25 11.29 -7.41
N ILE A 143 -15.53 10.97 -8.49
CA ILE A 143 -16.14 10.61 -9.76
C ILE A 143 -16.42 9.11 -9.68
N GLU A 144 -17.69 8.75 -9.52
CA GLU A 144 -18.12 7.39 -9.83
C GLU A 144 -17.88 7.16 -11.32
N MET A 145 -16.90 6.31 -11.64
CA MET A 145 -16.76 5.79 -12.99
C MET A 145 -17.68 4.58 -13.11
N THR A 146 -18.87 4.78 -13.68
CA THR A 146 -19.71 3.67 -14.12
C THR A 146 -18.96 2.92 -15.22
N ALA A 147 -18.80 1.61 -15.05
CA ALA A 147 -18.26 0.77 -16.10
C ALA A 147 -19.12 0.93 -17.35
N ASP A 148 -18.49 1.21 -18.49
CA ASP A 148 -19.19 1.18 -19.77
C ASP A 148 -19.84 -0.21 -19.97
N PRO A 149 -21.03 -0.27 -20.58
CA PRO A 149 -21.67 -1.54 -20.88
C PRO A 149 -20.68 -2.43 -21.65
N PRO A 150 -20.63 -3.74 -21.35
CA PRO A 150 -19.59 -4.62 -21.86
C PRO A 150 -19.48 -4.53 -23.38
N ALA A 151 -18.38 -3.94 -23.86
CA ALA A 151 -18.04 -3.94 -25.26
C ALA A 151 -17.54 -5.34 -25.62
N HIS A 152 -18.34 -6.03 -26.44
CA HIS A 152 -18.13 -7.33 -27.09
C HIS A 152 -18.80 -8.57 -26.45
N LYS A 153 -19.70 -9.16 -27.28
CA LYS A 153 -20.26 -10.50 -27.16
C LYS A 153 -19.18 -11.54 -27.50
N GLY A 154 -19.02 -12.53 -26.65
CA GLY A 154 -18.38 -13.81 -26.98
C GLY A 154 -17.00 -14.01 -26.35
N PHE A 155 -16.95 -14.80 -25.28
CA PHE A 155 -15.73 -15.52 -24.93
C PHE A 155 -15.42 -16.51 -26.06
N TRP A 156 -14.23 -16.41 -26.65
CA TRP A 156 -13.72 -17.44 -27.54
C TRP A 156 -13.64 -18.75 -26.75
N LYS A 157 -14.50 -19.71 -27.09
CA LYS A 157 -14.29 -21.10 -26.66
C LYS A 157 -12.96 -21.54 -27.24
N LEU A 158 -11.99 -21.85 -26.39
CA LEU A 158 -10.84 -22.64 -26.80
C LEU A 158 -11.40 -23.99 -27.27
N ALA A 159 -11.30 -24.24 -28.57
CA ALA A 159 -11.62 -25.54 -29.14
C ALA A 159 -10.59 -26.55 -28.62
N ASN A 160 -11.09 -27.72 -28.21
CA ASN A 160 -10.29 -28.88 -27.80
C ASN A 160 -9.35 -29.36 -28.91
#